data_AF-A0A7S1R3Y0-F1
#
_entry.id   AF-A0A7S1R3Y0-F1
#
_cell.length_a   1.000
_cell.length_b   1.000
_cell.length_c   1.000
_cell.angle_alpha   90.00
_cell.angle_beta   90.00
_cell.angle_gamma   90.00
#
_symmetry.space_group_name_H-M   'P 1'
#
loop_
_entity.id
_entity.type
_entity.pdbx_description
1 polymer ?
#
loop_
_entity_poly.entity_id
_entity_poly.type
_entity_poly.pdbx_seq_one_letter_code
_entity_poly.pdbx_strand_id
1 'polypeptide(L)'
;MPDLSQQPTNATRRSHCHAALRISGKELLIGHGAQDSYVAMLRQWKTYVFSEGRNVTFSSYPGFVHSSDDFIVNGHGLFMMSTTLLNFNGESESLIRTNLPGFIQYMASLYLAATPRQYADMWARDNSGSLQMQIMLLDTRVVDAALHAERSLPADSFVLCENAPPITVCRDMAGVLEQQGFWLSFDVAYFNETREATWSTIPQVQNKTAGAVAWPSSMSPPLTRTVDFASNVTTMFYVIRHDNYPRDPMLTIALCSQSNTTWARLACPDDPAVYTSPLMSFGVRMDVVPYVPGIPLPHALQPRAFGSLDAKVTSARMLGDAGGPSFIVQNGPTTVQQPPFSIKAFYKKNPQVKKGRYLGMRDVFDYAPMLVQPFSIPRQQQSGGGAGSTAMAGVAIAG
;
A
#
# COMPACT_ATOMS: atom_id res chain seq x y z
N MET A 1 -13.61 -19.79 -22.51
CA MET A 1 -13.18 -19.41 -21.15
C MET A 1 -11.66 -19.48 -21.11
N PRO A 2 -10.95 -18.57 -20.43
CA PRO A 2 -9.49 -18.62 -20.36
C PRO A 2 -9.06 -19.94 -19.69
N ASP A 3 -8.11 -20.64 -20.29
CA ASP A 3 -7.50 -21.83 -19.70
C ASP A 3 -6.49 -21.42 -18.63
N LEU A 4 -6.93 -21.41 -17.37
CA LEU A 4 -6.10 -21.07 -16.21
C LEU A 4 -5.16 -22.21 -15.78
N SER A 5 -5.18 -23.37 -16.45
CA SER A 5 -4.36 -24.54 -16.11
C SER A 5 -2.93 -24.46 -16.64
N GLN A 6 -2.70 -23.66 -17.70
CA GLN A 6 -1.39 -23.51 -18.34
C GLN A 6 -0.67 -22.19 -18.00
N GLN A 7 -1.34 -21.25 -17.32
CA GLN A 7 -0.68 -20.01 -16.93
C GLN A 7 0.19 -20.24 -15.68
N PRO A 8 1.45 -19.73 -15.64
CA PRO A 8 2.23 -19.75 -14.42
C PRO A 8 1.35 -19.20 -13.33
N THR A 9 1.33 -19.86 -12.17
CA THR A 9 0.35 -19.67 -11.11
C THR A 9 0.28 -18.20 -10.64
N ASN A 10 -0.39 -17.29 -11.37
CA ASN A 10 -0.49 -15.88 -11.02
C ASN A 10 -1.36 -15.67 -9.76
N ALA A 11 -1.98 -16.75 -9.24
CA ALA A 11 -2.49 -16.84 -7.87
C ALA A 11 -1.42 -17.00 -6.77
N THR A 12 -0.14 -16.96 -7.15
CA THR A 12 0.98 -16.82 -6.22
C THR A 12 1.36 -15.36 -5.99
N ARG A 13 0.85 -14.42 -6.81
CA ARG A 13 1.03 -12.99 -6.59
C ARG A 13 0.37 -12.60 -5.28
N ARG A 14 1.15 -11.94 -4.42
CA ARG A 14 0.81 -11.64 -3.05
C ARG A 14 0.10 -10.28 -3.03
N SER A 15 -0.81 -10.08 -2.07
CA SER A 15 -1.15 -8.71 -1.66
C SER A 15 0.14 -7.96 -1.32
N HIS A 16 0.18 -6.66 -1.55
CA HIS A 16 1.37 -5.85 -1.41
C HIS A 16 1.12 -4.64 -0.51
N CYS A 17 -0.07 -4.03 -0.51
CA CYS A 17 -0.31 -2.85 0.32
C CYS A 17 -1.77 -2.75 0.72
N HIS A 18 -2.03 -2.30 1.94
CA HIS A 18 -3.32 -1.71 2.30
C HIS A 18 -3.13 -0.23 2.61
N ALA A 19 -3.95 0.62 2.01
CA ALA A 19 -3.91 2.07 2.17
C ALA A 19 -5.29 2.66 2.39
N ALA A 20 -5.34 3.79 3.09
CA ALA A 20 -6.55 4.48 3.44
C ALA A 20 -6.39 6.00 3.36
N LEU A 21 -7.42 6.66 2.85
CA LEU A 21 -7.70 8.08 3.05
C LEU A 21 -8.95 8.20 3.92
N ARG A 22 -8.98 9.16 4.84
CA ARG A 22 -10.17 9.43 5.67
C ARG A 22 -10.31 10.93 5.93
N ILE A 23 -11.44 11.50 5.54
CA ILE A 23 -11.83 12.87 5.91
C ILE A 23 -12.47 12.83 7.31
N SER A 24 -11.82 13.40 8.31
CA SER A 24 -12.38 13.50 9.65
C SER A 24 -12.45 14.96 10.10
N GLY A 25 -13.66 15.50 10.14
CA GLY A 25 -13.86 16.95 10.35
C GLY A 25 -13.17 17.77 9.25
N LYS A 26 -12.19 18.59 9.64
CA LYS A 26 -11.45 19.49 8.75
C LYS A 26 -10.11 18.94 8.28
N GLU A 27 -9.90 17.64 8.34
CA GLU A 27 -8.60 17.02 8.09
C GLU A 27 -8.71 15.79 7.20
N LEU A 28 -7.79 15.66 6.24
CA LEU A 28 -7.59 14.43 5.48
C LEU A 28 -6.46 13.62 6.13
N LEU A 29 -6.81 12.48 6.71
CA LEU A 29 -5.90 11.50 7.27
C LEU A 29 -5.45 10.52 6.18
N ILE A 30 -4.17 10.19 6.18
CA ILE A 30 -3.53 9.38 5.15
C ILE A 30 -2.75 8.26 5.84
N GLY A 31 -3.04 7.01 5.48
CA GLY A 31 -2.38 5.85 6.05
C GLY A 31 -2.03 4.81 5.01
N HIS A 32 -0.84 4.21 5.15
CA HIS A 32 -0.35 3.18 4.25
C HIS A 32 0.47 2.12 5.01
N GLY A 33 0.14 0.85 4.82
CA GLY A 33 0.92 -0.30 5.29
C GLY A 33 1.44 -1.12 4.10
N ALA A 34 2.75 -1.11 3.89
CA ALA A 34 3.38 -1.99 2.89
C ALA A 34 3.41 -3.42 3.41
N GLN A 35 3.27 -4.38 2.53
CA GLN A 35 3.24 -5.82 2.81
C GLN A 35 4.22 -6.53 1.88
N ASP A 36 5.12 -7.33 2.46
CA ASP A 36 5.95 -8.27 1.69
C ASP A 36 6.42 -9.40 2.61
N SER A 37 7.33 -10.22 2.12
CA SER A 37 8.14 -11.08 2.94
C SER A 37 8.97 -10.27 3.93
N TYR A 38 9.06 -10.76 5.15
CA TYR A 38 9.79 -10.14 6.25
C TYR A 38 11.30 -9.99 6.01
N VAL A 39 11.86 -10.62 4.96
CA VAL A 39 13.23 -10.34 4.51
C VAL A 39 13.40 -8.92 3.93
N ALA A 40 12.31 -8.21 3.64
CA ALA A 40 12.33 -6.83 3.16
C ALA A 40 12.36 -5.79 4.30
N MET A 41 12.31 -6.18 5.58
CA MET A 41 12.19 -5.23 6.72
C MET A 41 13.45 -4.40 7.06
N LEU A 42 14.42 -4.31 6.14
CA LEU A 42 15.55 -3.38 6.24
C LEU A 42 15.17 -2.11 5.48
N ARG A 43 14.84 -1.06 6.22
CA ARG A 43 14.11 0.12 5.70
C ARG A 43 14.94 1.39 5.77
N GLN A 44 14.62 2.34 4.90
CA GLN A 44 15.23 3.67 4.87
C GLN A 44 14.15 4.71 4.60
N TRP A 45 14.22 5.83 5.32
CA TRP A 45 13.48 7.04 4.95
C TRP A 45 14.43 7.95 4.17
N LYS A 46 14.01 8.38 2.97
CA LYS A 46 14.89 9.11 2.04
C LYS A 46 14.30 10.45 1.68
N THR A 47 15.18 11.45 1.62
CA THR A 47 14.89 12.74 1.00
C THR A 47 15.97 13.04 -0.02
N TYR A 48 15.54 13.22 -1.26
CA TYR A 48 16.38 13.72 -2.34
C TYR A 48 16.14 15.20 -2.52
N VAL A 49 17.23 15.97 -2.53
CA VAL A 49 17.20 17.41 -2.79
C VAL A 49 18.04 17.67 -4.03
N PHE A 50 17.39 18.22 -5.05
CA PHE A 50 17.99 18.49 -6.34
C PHE A 50 18.44 19.96 -6.42
N SER A 51 19.44 20.23 -7.25
CA SER A 51 20.12 21.54 -7.34
C SER A 51 19.19 22.71 -7.69
N GLU A 52 18.12 22.44 -8.41
CA GLU A 52 17.10 23.41 -8.82
C GLU A 52 16.02 23.66 -7.74
N GLY A 53 16.24 23.15 -6.52
CA GLY A 53 15.38 23.42 -5.36
C GLY A 53 14.18 22.49 -5.22
N ARG A 54 14.05 21.47 -6.09
CA ARG A 54 13.04 20.41 -5.93
C ARG A 54 13.50 19.38 -4.92
N ASN A 55 12.53 18.79 -4.22
CA ASN A 55 12.79 17.67 -3.33
C ASN A 55 11.70 16.60 -3.45
N VAL A 56 12.03 15.38 -3.05
CA VAL A 56 11.11 14.26 -2.94
C VAL A 56 11.47 13.47 -1.68
N THR A 57 10.48 13.18 -0.84
CA THR A 57 10.63 12.42 0.40
C THR A 57 9.75 11.18 0.38
N PHE A 58 10.31 10.01 0.73
CA PHE A 58 9.62 8.73 0.63
C PHE A 58 10.18 7.63 1.55
N SER A 59 9.34 6.63 1.83
CA SER A 59 9.78 5.35 2.40
C SER A 59 10.50 4.48 1.36
N SER A 60 11.55 3.76 1.74
CA SER A 60 12.38 3.01 0.79
C SER A 60 13.19 1.90 1.47
N TYR A 61 14.12 1.33 0.72
CA TYR A 61 14.97 0.19 1.05
C TYR A 61 16.43 0.48 0.64
N PRO A 62 17.44 -0.12 1.27
CA PRO A 62 18.83 -0.01 0.80
C PRO A 62 18.99 -0.34 -0.68
N GLY A 63 19.68 0.54 -1.42
CA GLY A 63 19.93 0.39 -2.86
C GLY A 63 18.79 0.82 -3.78
N PHE A 64 17.57 1.01 -3.27
CA PHE A 64 16.45 1.49 -4.07
C PHE A 64 16.55 3.01 -4.26
N VAL A 65 16.44 3.50 -5.49
CA VAL A 65 16.40 4.95 -5.79
C VAL A 65 14.97 5.51 -5.86
N HIS A 66 14.00 4.70 -5.45
CA HIS A 66 12.57 4.97 -5.48
C HIS A 66 11.89 4.33 -4.25
N SER A 67 10.60 4.59 -4.06
CA SER A 67 9.82 3.83 -3.08
C SER A 67 9.36 2.53 -3.72
N SER A 68 9.51 1.39 -3.05
CA SER A 68 8.83 0.16 -3.47
C SER A 68 7.51 -0.06 -2.73
N ASP A 69 7.22 0.76 -1.72
CA ASP A 69 5.91 0.78 -1.05
C ASP A 69 4.93 1.71 -1.77
N ASP A 70 5.50 2.77 -2.35
CA ASP A 70 4.91 4.06 -2.71
C ASP A 70 4.19 4.80 -1.58
N PHE A 71 4.95 5.65 -0.87
CA PHE A 71 4.43 6.66 0.05
C PHE A 71 5.35 7.88 -0.04
N ILE A 72 4.95 8.87 -0.83
CA ILE A 72 5.87 9.88 -1.37
C ILE A 72 5.22 11.26 -1.36
N VAL A 73 5.99 12.28 -1.01
CA VAL A 73 5.61 13.68 -1.23
C VAL A 73 6.73 14.41 -1.97
N ASN A 74 6.36 15.26 -2.93
CA ASN A 74 7.31 16.14 -3.62
C ASN A 74 7.26 17.58 -3.06
N GLY A 75 8.22 18.40 -3.46
CA GLY A 75 8.33 19.80 -3.03
C GLY A 75 7.18 20.72 -3.47
N HIS A 76 6.29 20.25 -4.34
CA HIS A 76 5.06 20.95 -4.72
C HIS A 76 3.89 20.61 -3.80
N GLY A 77 4.04 19.72 -2.81
CA GLY A 77 2.92 19.27 -1.97
C GLY A 77 2.00 18.26 -2.68
N LEU A 78 2.44 17.73 -3.82
CA LEU A 78 1.81 16.57 -4.45
C LEU A 78 2.22 15.32 -3.67
N PHE A 79 1.23 14.69 -3.05
CA PHE A 79 1.38 13.43 -2.35
C PHE A 79 0.94 12.29 -3.26
N MET A 80 1.70 11.20 -3.25
CA MET A 80 1.42 9.98 -3.98
C MET A 80 1.58 8.79 -3.04
N MET A 81 0.59 7.89 -3.05
CA MET A 81 0.77 6.53 -2.56
C MET A 81 0.16 5.54 -3.53
N SER A 82 0.53 4.26 -3.41
CA SER A 82 0.01 3.22 -4.29
C SER A 82 -0.31 1.93 -3.55
N THR A 83 -1.07 1.06 -4.22
CA THR A 83 -1.09 -0.37 -3.93
C THR A 83 -0.88 -1.14 -5.22
N THR A 84 -0.36 -2.38 -5.14
CA THR A 84 -0.07 -3.16 -6.34
C THR A 84 -1.34 -3.80 -6.84
N LEU A 85 -1.73 -3.58 -8.09
CA LEU A 85 -2.87 -4.28 -8.66
C LEU A 85 -2.53 -5.71 -9.02
N LEU A 86 -3.31 -6.64 -8.47
CA LEU A 86 -3.23 -8.03 -8.89
C LEU A 86 -3.81 -8.20 -10.29
N ASN A 87 -3.06 -8.92 -11.12
CA ASN A 87 -3.43 -9.22 -12.49
C ASN A 87 -3.40 -10.73 -12.71
N PHE A 88 -4.58 -11.25 -13.04
CA PHE A 88 -4.82 -12.66 -13.29
C PHE A 88 -4.89 -12.99 -14.78
N ASN A 89 -4.81 -11.97 -15.64
CA ASN A 89 -4.69 -12.10 -17.08
C ASN A 89 -3.21 -12.31 -17.46
N GLY A 90 -2.75 -13.56 -17.43
CA GLY A 90 -1.38 -13.90 -17.85
C GLY A 90 -1.09 -13.58 -19.33
N GLU A 91 -2.11 -13.48 -20.19
CA GLU A 91 -1.92 -13.12 -21.60
C GLU A 91 -1.49 -11.66 -21.76
N SER A 92 -1.92 -10.79 -20.83
CA SER A 92 -1.55 -9.37 -20.81
C SER A 92 -0.05 -9.12 -20.56
N GLU A 93 0.69 -10.10 -20.04
CA GLU A 93 2.15 -9.96 -19.82
C GLU A 93 2.91 -9.71 -21.13
N SER A 94 2.42 -10.27 -22.25
CA SER A 94 2.98 -10.05 -23.59
C SER A 94 2.82 -8.61 -24.10
N LEU A 95 1.95 -7.82 -23.47
CA LEU A 95 1.67 -6.42 -23.82
C LEU A 95 2.56 -5.43 -23.04
N ILE A 96 3.38 -5.92 -22.11
CA ILE A 96 4.30 -5.07 -21.33
C ILE A 96 5.41 -4.56 -22.25
N ARG A 97 5.56 -3.23 -22.31
CA ARG A 97 6.66 -2.57 -23.02
C ARG A 97 7.91 -2.56 -22.14
N THR A 98 9.05 -2.96 -22.70
CA THR A 98 10.32 -3.08 -21.95
C THR A 98 11.26 -1.89 -22.16
N ASN A 99 10.85 -0.89 -22.93
CA ASN A 99 11.66 0.29 -23.27
C ASN A 99 11.80 1.30 -22.10
N LEU A 100 10.84 1.33 -21.18
CA LEU A 100 10.87 2.23 -20.01
C LEU A 100 10.41 1.48 -18.75
N PRO A 101 11.33 1.16 -17.81
CA PRO A 101 10.96 0.57 -16.53
C PRO A 101 9.95 1.44 -15.76
N GLY A 102 8.87 0.84 -15.27
CA GLY A 102 7.79 1.57 -14.59
C GLY A 102 8.27 2.43 -13.41
N PHE A 103 9.28 1.97 -12.66
CA PHE A 103 9.81 2.73 -11.51
C PHE A 103 10.46 4.05 -11.93
N ILE A 104 11.09 4.09 -13.11
CA ILE A 104 11.71 5.29 -13.66
C ILE A 104 10.61 6.26 -14.08
N GLN A 105 9.62 5.76 -14.81
CA GLN A 105 8.52 6.58 -15.31
C GLN A 105 7.73 7.20 -14.16
N TYR A 106 7.37 6.44 -13.12
CA TYR A 106 6.55 6.97 -12.04
C TYR A 106 7.34 8.01 -11.23
N MET A 107 8.62 7.76 -10.94
CA MET A 107 9.47 8.72 -10.21
C MET A 107 9.70 10.00 -11.02
N ALA A 108 9.93 9.87 -12.34
CA ALA A 108 10.10 11.03 -13.22
C ALA A 108 8.81 11.87 -13.29
N SER A 109 7.65 11.22 -13.47
CA SER A 109 6.35 11.90 -13.43
C SER A 109 6.12 12.62 -12.09
N LEU A 110 6.44 11.97 -10.96
CA LEU A 110 6.25 12.58 -9.64
C LEU A 110 7.19 13.76 -9.39
N TYR A 111 8.42 13.66 -9.87
CA TYR A 111 9.40 14.73 -9.77
C TYR A 111 9.01 15.97 -10.62
N LEU A 112 8.37 15.76 -11.77
CA LEU A 112 7.96 16.83 -12.68
C LEU A 112 6.59 17.45 -12.37
N ALA A 113 5.66 16.66 -11.83
CA ALA A 113 4.28 17.11 -11.62
C ALA A 113 4.15 18.07 -10.43
N ALA A 114 3.36 19.12 -10.61
CA ALA A 114 2.91 19.99 -9.51
C ALA A 114 1.48 19.68 -9.07
N THR A 115 0.69 18.98 -9.89
CA THR A 115 -0.71 18.63 -9.60
C THR A 115 -1.00 17.15 -9.91
N PRO A 116 -2.05 16.57 -9.29
CA PRO A 116 -2.50 15.20 -9.59
C PRO A 116 -2.79 14.98 -11.08
N ARG A 117 -3.46 15.94 -11.72
CA ARG A 117 -3.78 15.88 -13.16
C ARG A 117 -2.53 15.85 -14.04
N GLN A 118 -1.56 16.71 -13.77
CA GLN A 118 -0.29 16.71 -14.52
C GLN A 118 0.45 15.38 -14.41
N TYR A 119 0.50 14.79 -13.20
CA TYR A 119 1.07 13.45 -13.03
C TYR A 119 0.33 12.42 -13.87
N ALA A 120 -1.01 12.42 -13.80
CA ALA A 120 -1.85 11.47 -14.51
C ALA A 120 -1.62 11.54 -16.03
N ASP A 121 -1.52 12.75 -16.59
CA ASP A 121 -1.30 12.96 -18.02
C ASP A 121 0.07 12.42 -18.47
N MET A 122 1.13 12.62 -17.68
CA MET A 122 2.47 12.08 -17.97
C MET A 122 2.54 10.56 -17.80
N TRP A 123 1.93 10.04 -16.74
CA TRP A 123 1.90 8.60 -16.46
C TRP A 123 1.12 7.82 -17.52
N ALA A 124 -0.07 8.30 -17.89
CA ALA A 124 -0.93 7.61 -18.85
C ALA A 124 -0.37 7.57 -20.27
N ARG A 125 0.41 8.59 -20.68
CA ARG A 125 1.01 8.68 -22.02
C ARG A 125 1.96 7.51 -22.32
N ASP A 126 2.88 7.23 -21.41
CA ASP A 126 4.02 6.33 -21.66
C ASP A 126 4.02 5.07 -20.79
N ASN A 127 2.88 4.75 -20.14
CA ASN A 127 2.77 3.58 -19.26
C ASN A 127 3.23 2.30 -19.96
N SER A 128 4.27 1.67 -19.41
CA SER A 128 4.85 0.44 -19.93
C SER A 128 4.00 -0.80 -19.64
N GLY A 129 2.99 -0.72 -18.77
CA GLY A 129 2.25 -1.87 -18.26
C GLY A 129 3.02 -2.66 -17.18
N SER A 130 4.25 -2.26 -16.87
CA SER A 130 5.00 -2.73 -15.70
C SER A 130 4.58 -1.96 -14.45
N LEU A 131 4.84 -2.52 -13.26
CA LEU A 131 4.37 -1.96 -11.97
C LEU A 131 2.87 -1.61 -12.00
N GLN A 132 2.05 -2.65 -12.10
CA GLN A 132 0.59 -2.50 -12.14
C GLN A 132 0.12 -2.07 -10.76
N MET A 133 -0.47 -0.87 -10.68
CA MET A 133 -0.69 -0.15 -9.44
C MET A 133 -2.00 0.62 -9.50
N GLN A 134 -2.61 0.80 -8.33
CA GLN A 134 -3.61 1.83 -8.09
C GLN A 134 -2.92 2.98 -7.38
N ILE A 135 -2.71 4.08 -8.11
CA ILE A 135 -2.00 5.27 -7.65
C ILE A 135 -3.02 6.31 -7.19
N MET A 136 -2.87 6.77 -5.96
CA MET A 136 -3.66 7.82 -5.35
C MET A 136 -2.83 9.11 -5.30
N LEU A 137 -3.27 10.14 -6.01
CA LEU A 137 -2.57 11.42 -6.13
C LEU A 137 -3.39 12.53 -5.48
N LEU A 138 -2.76 13.27 -4.56
CA LEU A 138 -3.41 14.32 -3.79
C LEU A 138 -2.66 15.64 -3.90
N ASP A 139 -3.34 16.74 -4.26
CA ASP A 139 -2.84 18.07 -3.94
C ASP A 139 -3.23 18.41 -2.50
N THR A 140 -2.35 18.05 -1.58
CA THR A 140 -2.64 18.10 -0.15
C THR A 140 -2.88 19.52 0.35
N ARG A 141 -2.29 20.53 -0.29
CA ARG A 141 -2.49 21.94 0.04
C ARG A 141 -3.90 22.40 -0.31
N VAL A 142 -4.37 22.01 -1.50
CA VAL A 142 -5.71 22.34 -1.99
C VAL A 142 -6.77 21.62 -1.16
N VAL A 143 -6.54 20.35 -0.83
CA VAL A 143 -7.43 19.57 0.04
C VAL A 143 -7.50 20.17 1.45
N ASP A 144 -6.36 20.45 2.09
CA ASP A 144 -6.33 21.04 3.43
C ASP A 144 -7.06 22.40 3.46
N ALA A 145 -6.78 23.27 2.49
CA ALA A 145 -7.43 24.58 2.38
C ALA A 145 -8.95 24.48 2.15
N ALA A 146 -9.42 23.47 1.40
CA ALA A 146 -10.84 23.24 1.18
C ALA A 146 -11.54 22.75 2.45
N LEU A 147 -10.98 21.72 3.10
CA LEU A 147 -11.52 21.15 4.34
C LEU A 147 -11.51 22.15 5.49
N HIS A 148 -10.45 22.94 5.64
CA HIS A 148 -10.36 23.98 6.69
C HIS A 148 -11.43 25.06 6.52
N ALA A 149 -11.67 25.46 5.27
CA ALA A 149 -12.69 26.42 4.88
C ALA A 149 -14.10 25.81 4.78
N GLU A 150 -14.27 24.51 5.08
CA GLU A 150 -15.54 23.78 5.00
C GLU A 150 -16.20 23.91 3.62
N ARG A 151 -15.37 23.85 2.57
CA ARG A 151 -15.79 23.88 1.17
C ARG A 151 -15.59 22.52 0.53
N SER A 152 -16.34 22.27 -0.54
CA SER A 152 -16.17 21.06 -1.32
C SER A 152 -14.74 20.91 -1.85
N LEU A 153 -14.28 19.66 -1.92
CA LEU A 153 -12.99 19.32 -2.52
C LEU A 153 -12.97 19.78 -3.99
N PRO A 154 -11.98 20.60 -4.39
CA PRO A 154 -11.87 21.04 -5.78
C PRO A 154 -11.67 19.88 -6.74
N ALA A 155 -12.13 20.05 -7.97
CA ALA A 155 -11.84 19.11 -9.05
C ALA A 155 -10.33 18.87 -9.19
N ASP A 156 -9.95 17.65 -9.49
CA ASP A 156 -8.57 17.16 -9.62
C ASP A 156 -7.70 17.29 -8.35
N SER A 157 -8.29 17.60 -7.19
CA SER A 157 -7.56 17.60 -5.91
C SER A 157 -7.22 16.19 -5.42
N PHE A 158 -7.99 15.18 -5.87
CA PHE A 158 -7.71 13.76 -5.70
C PHE A 158 -7.91 13.04 -7.04
N VAL A 159 -6.84 12.55 -7.65
CA VAL A 159 -6.89 11.75 -8.89
C VAL A 159 -6.45 10.32 -8.58
N LEU A 160 -7.25 9.36 -9.03
CA LEU A 160 -6.93 7.94 -8.97
C LEU A 160 -6.52 7.47 -10.37
N CYS A 161 -5.36 6.82 -10.45
CA CYS A 161 -4.89 6.17 -11.66
C CYS A 161 -4.71 4.68 -11.43
N GLU A 162 -5.13 3.87 -12.39
CA GLU A 162 -4.88 2.43 -12.42
C GLU A 162 -4.20 2.05 -13.73
N ASN A 163 -3.20 1.17 -13.65
CA ASN A 163 -2.62 0.55 -14.84
C ASN A 163 -2.68 -0.99 -14.80
N ALA A 164 -2.97 -1.55 -15.97
CA ALA A 164 -2.81 -2.95 -16.29
C ALA A 164 -2.58 -3.04 -17.81
N PRO A 165 -1.67 -3.89 -18.34
CA PRO A 165 -1.45 -3.93 -19.78
C PRO A 165 -2.73 -4.23 -20.57
N PRO A 166 -3.05 -3.46 -21.64
CA PRO A 166 -2.33 -2.30 -22.19
C PRO A 166 -2.88 -0.94 -21.72
N ILE A 167 -3.80 -0.92 -20.76
CA ILE A 167 -4.58 0.27 -20.40
C ILE A 167 -4.00 1.05 -19.21
N THR A 168 -4.30 2.35 -19.22
CA THR A 168 -4.20 3.23 -18.06
C THR A 168 -5.51 3.97 -17.92
N VAL A 169 -6.07 4.00 -16.72
CA VAL A 169 -7.32 4.71 -16.43
C VAL A 169 -7.06 5.69 -15.30
N CYS A 170 -7.20 6.98 -15.56
CA CYS A 170 -7.04 8.03 -14.56
C CYS A 170 -8.31 8.88 -14.49
N ARG A 171 -8.88 9.05 -13.29
CA ARG A 171 -10.10 9.86 -13.08
C ARG A 171 -9.97 10.76 -11.86
N ASP A 172 -10.64 11.90 -11.94
CA ASP A 172 -10.90 12.72 -10.76
C ASP A 172 -11.82 11.94 -9.81
N MET A 173 -11.40 11.79 -8.58
CA MET A 173 -12.10 11.07 -7.52
C MET A 173 -12.40 11.97 -6.31
N ALA A 174 -12.17 13.28 -6.39
CA ALA A 174 -12.42 14.23 -5.30
C ALA A 174 -13.85 14.15 -4.78
N GLY A 175 -14.84 14.15 -5.69
CA GLY A 175 -16.26 14.03 -5.31
C GLY A 175 -16.62 12.69 -4.65
N VAL A 176 -15.97 11.60 -5.06
CA VAL A 176 -16.18 10.28 -4.46
C VAL A 176 -15.60 10.23 -3.05
N LEU A 177 -14.37 10.73 -2.87
CA LEU A 177 -13.73 10.83 -1.55
C LEU A 177 -14.53 11.73 -0.59
N GLU A 178 -15.06 12.85 -1.09
CA GLU A 178 -15.93 13.74 -0.32
C GLU A 178 -17.24 13.04 0.10
N GLN A 179 -17.92 12.38 -0.84
CA GLN A 179 -19.20 11.72 -0.58
C GLN A 179 -19.07 10.53 0.38
N GLN A 180 -18.02 9.72 0.22
CA GLN A 180 -17.79 8.55 1.08
C GLN A 180 -17.13 8.93 2.41
N GLY A 181 -16.40 10.04 2.43
CA GLY A 181 -15.57 10.45 3.57
C GLY A 181 -14.29 9.60 3.71
N PHE A 182 -14.05 8.61 2.85
CA PHE A 182 -12.85 7.79 2.86
C PHE A 182 -12.54 7.22 1.47
N TRP A 183 -11.33 6.71 1.29
CA TRP A 183 -10.94 5.86 0.16
C TRP A 183 -10.12 4.69 0.70
N LEU A 184 -10.33 3.49 0.16
CA LEU A 184 -9.57 2.30 0.50
C LEU A 184 -8.89 1.74 -0.75
N SER A 185 -7.65 1.30 -0.57
CA SER A 185 -6.89 0.61 -1.59
C SER A 185 -6.27 -0.65 -0.99
N PHE A 186 -6.47 -1.79 -1.64
CA PHE A 186 -6.08 -3.11 -1.12
C PHE A 186 -5.80 -4.09 -2.26
N ASP A 187 -5.00 -3.66 -3.24
CA ASP A 187 -4.49 -4.47 -4.35
C ASP A 187 -5.55 -4.99 -5.37
N VAL A 188 -6.80 -4.55 -5.23
CA VAL A 188 -7.92 -4.88 -6.15
C VAL A 188 -8.32 -3.62 -6.92
N ALA A 189 -8.43 -3.76 -8.24
CA ALA A 189 -8.80 -2.66 -9.11
C ALA A 189 -10.21 -2.12 -8.80
N TYR A 190 -10.37 -0.81 -8.97
CA TYR A 190 -11.60 -0.05 -8.77
C TYR A 190 -12.35 0.20 -10.07
N PHE A 191 -11.67 0.59 -11.15
CA PHE A 191 -12.33 0.87 -12.42
C PHE A 191 -12.73 -0.42 -13.13
N ASN A 192 -13.92 -0.44 -13.74
CA ASN A 192 -14.42 -1.63 -14.43
C ASN A 192 -13.49 -2.04 -15.58
N GLU A 193 -12.96 -1.07 -16.30
CA GLU A 193 -12.01 -1.28 -17.39
C GLU A 193 -10.75 -2.01 -16.90
N THR A 194 -10.17 -1.57 -15.79
CA THR A 194 -9.02 -2.23 -15.15
C THR A 194 -9.37 -3.61 -14.62
N ARG A 195 -10.56 -3.76 -14.02
CA ARG A 195 -11.03 -5.05 -13.51
C ARG A 195 -11.19 -6.09 -14.60
N GLU A 196 -11.72 -5.68 -15.75
CA GLU A 196 -11.86 -6.51 -16.95
C GLU A 196 -10.48 -6.87 -17.51
N ALA A 197 -9.57 -5.90 -17.66
CA ALA A 197 -8.23 -6.13 -18.19
C ALA A 197 -7.40 -7.12 -17.33
N THR A 198 -7.57 -7.08 -16.00
CA THR A 198 -6.86 -7.93 -15.03
C THR A 198 -7.56 -9.27 -14.75
N TRP A 199 -8.73 -9.52 -15.32
CA TRP A 199 -9.63 -10.64 -15.00
C TRP A 199 -9.99 -10.76 -13.51
N SER A 200 -9.95 -9.65 -12.77
CA SER A 200 -10.27 -9.65 -11.32
C SER A 200 -11.72 -10.03 -11.01
N THR A 201 -12.62 -10.00 -12.00
CA THR A 201 -14.05 -10.29 -11.85
C THR A 201 -14.44 -11.72 -12.23
N ILE A 202 -13.52 -12.53 -12.77
CA ILE A 202 -13.89 -13.85 -13.28
C ILE A 202 -14.14 -14.85 -12.13
N PRO A 203 -15.20 -15.68 -12.19
CA PRO A 203 -15.55 -16.62 -11.10
C PRO A 203 -14.42 -17.58 -10.71
N GLN A 204 -13.58 -17.97 -11.66
CA GLN A 204 -12.43 -18.84 -11.40
C GLN A 204 -11.38 -18.15 -10.52
N VAL A 205 -11.12 -16.85 -10.73
CA VAL A 205 -10.21 -16.04 -9.92
C VAL A 205 -10.79 -15.84 -8.52
N GLN A 206 -12.09 -15.58 -8.42
CA GLN A 206 -12.81 -15.53 -7.16
C GLN A 206 -12.61 -16.80 -6.32
N ASN A 207 -12.84 -17.97 -6.90
CA ASN A 207 -12.62 -19.25 -6.21
C ASN A 207 -11.14 -19.47 -5.84
N LYS A 208 -10.21 -19.15 -6.76
CA LYS A 208 -8.78 -19.34 -6.57
C LYS A 208 -8.18 -18.44 -5.47
N THR A 209 -8.78 -17.28 -5.24
CA THR A 209 -8.34 -16.29 -4.24
C THR A 209 -9.16 -16.34 -2.95
N ALA A 210 -10.11 -17.27 -2.84
CA ALA A 210 -11.10 -17.29 -1.76
C ALA A 210 -11.79 -15.93 -1.58
N GLY A 211 -12.11 -15.23 -2.67
CA GLY A 211 -12.76 -13.93 -2.66
C GLY A 211 -11.99 -12.79 -1.97
N ALA A 212 -10.79 -13.03 -1.43
CA ALA A 212 -10.05 -12.00 -0.69
C ALA A 212 -9.52 -10.93 -1.65
N VAL A 213 -8.84 -11.32 -2.72
CA VAL A 213 -8.06 -10.42 -3.56
C VAL A 213 -8.56 -10.36 -5.02
N ALA A 214 -9.87 -10.47 -5.19
CA ALA A 214 -10.60 -10.39 -6.46
C ALA A 214 -11.87 -9.54 -6.29
N TRP A 215 -12.52 -9.08 -7.37
CA TRP A 215 -13.72 -8.24 -7.29
C TRP A 215 -15.03 -9.02 -7.47
N PRO A 216 -16.04 -8.89 -6.59
CA PRO A 216 -16.02 -8.17 -5.31
C PRO A 216 -15.11 -8.85 -4.27
N SER A 217 -14.52 -8.05 -3.38
CA SER A 217 -13.50 -8.51 -2.41
C SER A 217 -14.06 -8.62 -0.99
N SER A 218 -13.75 -9.72 -0.31
CA SER A 218 -14.06 -9.93 1.12
C SER A 218 -13.19 -9.08 2.07
N MET A 219 -12.16 -8.39 1.56
CA MET A 219 -11.36 -7.42 2.32
C MET A 219 -12.11 -6.10 2.52
N SER A 220 -13.00 -5.73 1.61
CA SER A 220 -13.69 -4.44 1.66
C SER A 220 -14.50 -4.22 2.96
N PRO A 221 -15.35 -5.16 3.42
CA PRO A 221 -16.12 -4.95 4.65
C PRO A 221 -15.28 -4.73 5.92
N PRO A 222 -14.29 -5.58 6.29
CA PRO A 222 -13.50 -5.36 7.50
C PRO A 222 -12.65 -4.08 7.43
N LEU A 223 -12.08 -3.75 6.27
CA LEU A 223 -11.30 -2.53 6.09
C LEU A 223 -12.18 -1.27 6.20
N THR A 224 -13.39 -1.31 5.63
CA THR A 224 -14.38 -0.22 5.73
C THR A 224 -14.77 0.05 7.19
N ARG A 225 -15.14 -1.00 7.93
CA ARG A 225 -15.42 -0.85 9.37
C ARG A 225 -14.21 -0.29 10.12
N THR A 226 -13.00 -0.71 9.76
CA THR A 226 -11.80 -0.32 10.51
C THR A 226 -11.41 1.13 10.24
N VAL A 227 -11.53 1.63 9.00
CA VAL A 227 -11.16 3.02 8.67
C VAL A 227 -12.08 4.04 9.34
N ASP A 228 -13.32 3.66 9.68
CA ASP A 228 -14.25 4.53 10.42
C ASP A 228 -13.74 4.97 11.80
N PHE A 229 -12.85 4.19 12.42
CA PHE A 229 -12.23 4.55 13.70
C PHE A 229 -11.17 5.66 13.60
N ALA A 230 -10.72 6.02 12.38
CA ALA A 230 -9.74 7.08 12.19
C ALA A 230 -10.39 8.47 12.35
N SER A 231 -10.17 9.09 13.51
CA SER A 231 -10.62 10.44 13.86
C SER A 231 -9.49 11.49 13.85
N ASN A 232 -8.25 11.03 13.95
CA ASN A 232 -7.02 11.84 13.91
C ASN A 232 -5.83 10.94 13.51
N VAL A 233 -4.65 11.53 13.34
CA VAL A 233 -3.43 10.83 12.91
C VAL A 233 -3.02 9.69 13.86
N THR A 234 -3.24 9.83 15.17
CA THR A 234 -2.96 8.78 16.16
C THR A 234 -3.90 7.57 15.95
N THR A 235 -5.20 7.81 15.80
CA THR A 235 -6.14 6.71 15.53
C THR A 235 -5.95 6.12 14.13
N MET A 236 -5.56 6.91 13.13
CA MET A 236 -5.19 6.39 11.80
C MET A 236 -3.98 5.45 11.89
N PHE A 237 -2.98 5.77 12.72
CA PHE A 237 -1.89 4.84 13.01
C PHE A 237 -2.41 3.49 13.54
N TYR A 238 -3.30 3.50 14.52
CA TYR A 238 -3.91 2.25 15.01
C TYR A 238 -4.78 1.54 13.98
N VAL A 239 -5.45 2.27 13.09
CA VAL A 239 -6.18 1.69 11.94
C VAL A 239 -5.24 0.92 11.03
N ILE A 240 -4.14 1.53 10.59
CA ILE A 240 -3.15 0.87 9.71
C ILE A 240 -2.46 -0.31 10.41
N ARG A 241 -2.38 -0.30 11.74
CA ARG A 241 -1.80 -1.38 12.55
C ARG A 241 -2.83 -2.40 13.06
N HIS A 242 -4.11 -2.24 12.72
CA HIS A 242 -5.17 -3.08 13.25
C HIS A 242 -5.09 -4.50 12.68
N ASP A 243 -4.98 -5.48 13.58
CA ASP A 243 -5.13 -6.90 13.27
C ASP A 243 -5.57 -7.66 14.52
N ASN A 244 -6.87 -7.90 14.66
CA ASN A 244 -7.45 -8.69 15.76
C ASN A 244 -7.71 -10.15 15.37
N TYR A 245 -7.01 -10.69 14.37
CA TYR A 245 -7.01 -12.11 14.09
C TYR A 245 -6.59 -12.94 15.34
N PRO A 246 -7.17 -14.13 15.57
CA PRO A 246 -8.28 -14.76 14.84
C PRO A 246 -9.67 -14.42 15.43
N ARG A 247 -9.78 -13.39 16.27
CA ARG A 247 -10.99 -13.09 17.05
C ARG A 247 -11.98 -12.19 16.34
N ASP A 248 -11.61 -11.59 15.22
CA ASP A 248 -12.48 -10.73 14.44
C ASP A 248 -13.34 -11.55 13.46
N PRO A 249 -14.66 -11.63 13.66
CA PRO A 249 -15.54 -12.44 12.81
C PRO A 249 -15.64 -11.91 11.37
N MET A 250 -15.33 -10.64 11.11
CA MET A 250 -15.31 -10.09 9.75
C MET A 250 -14.09 -10.54 8.94
N LEU A 251 -13.10 -11.16 9.60
CA LEU A 251 -11.97 -11.79 8.94
C LEU A 251 -12.26 -13.25 8.54
N THR A 252 -13.52 -13.69 8.50
CA THR A 252 -13.90 -15.04 8.05
C THR A 252 -13.58 -15.22 6.57
N ILE A 253 -12.81 -16.25 6.24
CA ILE A 253 -12.49 -16.63 4.86
C ILE A 253 -13.78 -17.05 4.17
N ALA A 254 -14.08 -16.38 3.06
CA ALA A 254 -15.14 -16.68 2.10
C ALA A 254 -15.52 -18.16 1.96
N LEU A 255 -14.55 -18.99 1.59
CA LEU A 255 -14.76 -20.42 1.30
C LEU A 255 -15.06 -21.24 2.55
N CYS A 256 -14.70 -20.74 3.74
CA CYS A 256 -15.02 -21.39 5.01
C CYS A 256 -16.40 -20.97 5.55
N SER A 257 -17.03 -19.95 4.97
CA SER A 257 -18.34 -19.48 5.42
C SER A 257 -19.46 -20.42 5.00
N GLN A 258 -20.12 -21.03 6.00
CA GLN A 258 -21.25 -21.93 5.77
C GLN A 258 -22.51 -21.21 5.26
N SER A 259 -22.64 -19.91 5.56
CA SER A 259 -23.79 -19.09 5.16
C SER A 259 -23.67 -18.46 3.77
N ASN A 260 -22.46 -18.43 3.20
CA ASN A 260 -22.23 -17.84 1.89
C ASN A 260 -22.44 -18.89 0.78
N THR A 261 -23.24 -18.56 -0.23
CA THR A 261 -23.50 -19.41 -1.42
C THR A 261 -22.83 -18.88 -2.67
N THR A 262 -22.22 -17.69 -2.62
CA THR A 262 -21.58 -17.01 -3.75
C THR A 262 -20.26 -17.69 -4.17
N TRP A 263 -19.60 -18.39 -3.24
CA TRP A 263 -18.26 -18.95 -3.45
C TRP A 263 -18.22 -20.47 -3.21
N ALA A 264 -17.21 -21.14 -3.79
CA ALA A 264 -16.97 -22.55 -3.51
C ALA A 264 -16.78 -22.80 -2.01
N ARG A 265 -17.24 -23.94 -1.49
CA ARG A 265 -17.15 -24.25 -0.06
C ARG A 265 -15.98 -25.17 0.24
N LEU A 266 -15.22 -24.82 1.28
CA LEU A 266 -14.23 -25.67 1.91
C LEU A 266 -14.74 -26.11 3.28
N ALA A 267 -14.54 -27.40 3.60
CA ALA A 267 -14.80 -27.93 4.94
C ALA A 267 -13.67 -27.48 5.89
N CYS A 268 -13.70 -26.22 6.30
CA CYS A 268 -12.77 -25.70 7.28
C CYS A 268 -13.17 -26.21 8.68
N PRO A 269 -12.20 -26.61 9.53
CA PRO A 269 -12.46 -26.88 10.95
C PRO A 269 -13.13 -25.69 11.63
N ASP A 270 -13.93 -25.96 12.65
CA ASP A 270 -14.52 -24.95 13.54
C ASP A 270 -13.45 -24.41 14.52
N ASP A 271 -12.40 -23.82 13.97
CA ASP A 271 -11.33 -23.13 14.67
C ASP A 271 -11.13 -21.76 14.03
N PRO A 272 -11.38 -20.65 14.77
CA PRO A 272 -11.20 -19.29 14.24
C PRO A 272 -9.80 -19.06 13.67
N ALA A 273 -8.76 -19.71 14.20
CA ALA A 273 -7.41 -19.60 13.66
C ALA A 273 -7.27 -20.19 12.24
N VAL A 274 -8.21 -21.04 11.82
CA VAL A 274 -8.18 -21.70 10.51
C VAL A 274 -9.19 -21.08 9.55
N TYR A 275 -10.40 -20.76 10.01
CA TYR A 275 -11.44 -20.23 9.14
C TYR A 275 -11.41 -18.70 8.99
N THR A 276 -10.58 -17.98 9.75
CA THR A 276 -10.32 -16.55 9.56
C THR A 276 -8.93 -16.29 8.97
N SER A 277 -8.69 -15.08 8.45
CA SER A 277 -7.38 -14.72 7.91
C SER A 277 -6.98 -13.27 8.21
N PRO A 278 -5.75 -13.03 8.72
CA PRO A 278 -5.24 -11.68 8.96
C PRO A 278 -4.97 -10.93 7.65
N LEU A 279 -4.99 -11.61 6.48
CA LEU A 279 -4.90 -10.98 5.16
C LEU A 279 -5.98 -9.92 4.93
N MET A 280 -7.11 -9.99 5.62
CA MET A 280 -8.23 -9.04 5.44
C MET A 280 -8.18 -7.86 6.43
N SER A 281 -7.08 -7.72 7.18
CA SER A 281 -6.84 -6.62 8.11
C SER A 281 -5.83 -5.61 7.54
N PHE A 282 -5.75 -4.38 8.06
CA PHE A 282 -4.69 -3.46 7.64
C PHE A 282 -3.29 -3.96 8.09
N GLY A 283 -3.19 -4.41 9.33
CA GLY A 283 -1.94 -4.85 9.95
C GLY A 283 -1.58 -6.30 9.67
N VAL A 284 -1.71 -6.77 8.42
CA VAL A 284 -1.58 -8.20 8.04
C VAL A 284 -0.43 -8.93 8.73
N ARG A 285 -0.72 -10.06 9.40
CA ARG A 285 0.25 -10.99 10.01
C ARG A 285 0.09 -12.44 9.53
N MET A 286 0.61 -12.80 8.37
CA MET A 286 0.53 -14.21 7.91
C MET A 286 1.44 -15.16 8.70
N ASP A 287 2.32 -14.64 9.56
CA ASP A 287 3.23 -15.42 10.39
C ASP A 287 2.57 -15.98 11.66
N VAL A 288 1.43 -15.42 12.09
CA VAL A 288 0.67 -15.92 13.24
C VAL A 288 -0.35 -16.99 12.85
N VAL A 289 -0.61 -17.17 11.56
CA VAL A 289 -1.49 -18.22 11.03
C VAL A 289 -0.90 -19.60 11.36
N PRO A 290 -1.70 -20.56 11.87
CA PRO A 290 -1.21 -21.91 12.12
C PRO A 290 -1.00 -22.69 10.82
N TYR A 291 -0.01 -23.56 10.81
CA TYR A 291 0.12 -24.58 9.77
C TYR A 291 -0.77 -25.77 10.10
N VAL A 292 -1.78 -26.01 9.26
CA VAL A 292 -2.69 -27.16 9.39
C VAL A 292 -2.53 -28.07 8.19
N PRO A 293 -1.93 -29.26 8.35
CA PRO A 293 -1.76 -30.22 7.26
C PRO A 293 -3.11 -30.64 6.65
N GLY A 294 -3.16 -30.75 5.33
CA GLY A 294 -4.32 -31.33 4.62
C GLY A 294 -5.47 -30.38 4.32
N ILE A 295 -5.42 -29.11 4.75
CA ILE A 295 -6.42 -28.11 4.35
C ILE A 295 -5.93 -27.39 3.08
N PRO A 296 -6.68 -27.45 1.96
CA PRO A 296 -6.28 -26.85 0.70
C PRO A 296 -6.56 -25.33 0.68
N LEU A 297 -6.03 -24.58 1.64
CA LEU A 297 -6.11 -23.13 1.62
C LEU A 297 -5.34 -22.58 0.41
N PRO A 298 -5.90 -21.61 -0.34
CA PRO A 298 -5.18 -20.86 -1.35
C PRO A 298 -3.84 -20.36 -0.83
N HIS A 299 -2.83 -20.33 -1.70
CA HIS A 299 -1.46 -19.93 -1.33
C HIS A 299 -1.39 -18.57 -0.59
N ALA A 300 -2.26 -17.61 -0.94
CA ALA A 300 -2.34 -16.31 -0.28
C ALA A 300 -2.69 -16.39 1.22
N LEU A 301 -3.38 -17.45 1.64
CA LEU A 301 -3.90 -17.64 3.00
C LEU A 301 -3.03 -18.57 3.86
N GLN A 302 -1.94 -19.10 3.31
CA GLN A 302 -1.04 -20.01 4.02
C GLN A 302 -0.05 -19.26 4.94
N PRO A 303 0.35 -19.90 6.06
CA PRO A 303 1.23 -19.30 7.06
C PRO A 303 2.65 -19.08 6.53
N ARG A 304 3.15 -17.85 6.62
CA ARG A 304 4.42 -17.41 6.02
C ARG A 304 5.03 -16.24 6.80
N ALA A 305 6.35 -16.08 6.73
CA ALA A 305 7.03 -14.86 7.17
C ALA A 305 6.74 -13.71 6.20
N PHE A 306 5.51 -13.22 6.24
CA PHE A 306 4.89 -12.30 5.30
C PHE A 306 3.81 -11.48 6.01
N GLY A 307 3.66 -10.23 5.62
CA GLY A 307 2.59 -9.36 6.08
C GLY A 307 3.03 -7.90 6.05
N SER A 308 2.33 -7.05 6.81
CA SER A 308 2.67 -5.65 6.96
C SER A 308 4.11 -5.49 7.48
N LEU A 309 4.93 -4.76 6.73
CA LEU A 309 6.32 -4.44 7.07
C LEU A 309 6.45 -3.11 7.83
N ASP A 310 5.41 -2.28 7.79
CA ASP A 310 5.42 -0.94 8.37
C ASP A 310 4.01 -0.37 8.59
N ALA A 311 3.97 0.80 9.21
CA ALA A 311 2.95 1.81 8.92
C ALA A 311 3.61 3.14 8.61
N LYS A 312 3.04 3.88 7.66
CA LYS A 312 3.29 5.30 7.43
C LYS A 312 1.97 6.03 7.50
N VAL A 313 1.90 7.06 8.34
CA VAL A 313 0.71 7.88 8.55
C VAL A 313 1.08 9.35 8.52
N THR A 314 0.24 10.16 7.89
CA THR A 314 0.34 11.62 7.87
C THR A 314 -1.07 12.21 7.73
N SER A 315 -1.15 13.52 7.59
CA SER A 315 -2.37 14.22 7.20
C SER A 315 -2.04 15.32 6.20
N ALA A 316 -3.06 15.84 5.52
CA ALA A 316 -2.87 16.99 4.63
C ALA A 316 -2.24 18.19 5.36
N ARG A 317 -2.60 18.41 6.63
CA ARG A 317 -1.98 19.44 7.48
C ARG A 317 -0.51 19.13 7.78
N MET A 318 -0.21 17.91 8.25
CA MET A 318 1.17 17.49 8.55
C MET A 318 2.10 17.62 7.34
N LEU A 319 1.57 17.44 6.12
CA LEU A 319 2.33 17.62 4.88
C LEU A 319 2.53 19.10 4.51
N GLY A 320 1.63 19.98 4.94
CA GLY A 320 1.66 21.43 4.72
C GLY A 320 2.36 22.24 5.82
N ASP A 321 2.87 21.58 6.87
CA ASP A 321 3.52 22.25 8.01
C ASP A 321 4.69 23.13 7.56
N ALA A 322 4.81 24.33 8.16
CA ALA A 322 5.85 25.30 7.82
C ALA A 322 7.28 24.78 8.07
N GLY A 323 7.44 23.81 8.99
CA GLY A 323 8.71 23.12 9.27
C GLY A 323 9.09 22.05 8.23
N GLY A 324 8.23 21.80 7.24
CA GLY A 324 8.33 20.69 6.30
C GLY A 324 7.36 19.54 6.64
N PRO A 325 7.13 18.62 5.69
CA PRO A 325 6.16 17.55 5.86
C PRO A 325 6.55 16.59 6.98
N SER A 326 5.60 16.11 7.77
CA SER A 326 5.87 15.20 8.88
C SER A 326 5.10 13.89 8.78
N PHE A 327 5.63 12.82 9.39
CA PHE A 327 5.15 11.45 9.22
C PHE A 327 5.28 10.64 10.50
N ILE A 328 4.24 9.92 10.88
CA ILE A 328 4.33 8.86 11.89
C ILE A 328 4.67 7.57 11.16
N VAL A 329 5.82 6.97 11.48
CA VAL A 329 6.28 5.73 10.87
C VAL A 329 6.62 4.67 11.91
N GLN A 330 6.38 3.41 11.60
CA GLN A 330 6.83 2.28 12.43
C GLN A 330 7.34 1.18 11.50
N ASN A 331 8.54 0.66 11.76
CA ASN A 331 9.08 -0.50 11.06
C ASN A 331 8.66 -1.80 11.76
N GLY A 332 8.41 -2.85 10.97
CA GLY A 332 8.08 -4.18 11.41
C GLY A 332 6.57 -4.49 11.46
N PRO A 333 6.20 -5.75 11.69
CA PRO A 333 4.81 -6.19 11.75
C PRO A 333 4.09 -5.63 12.98
N THR A 334 2.75 -5.54 12.93
CA THR A 334 1.98 -4.95 14.04
C THR A 334 2.20 -5.69 15.35
N THR A 335 2.38 -4.90 16.42
CA THR A 335 2.46 -5.37 17.81
C THR A 335 1.29 -4.88 18.66
N VAL A 336 0.30 -4.20 18.05
CA VAL A 336 -0.83 -3.58 18.76
C VAL A 336 -1.76 -4.63 19.37
N GLN A 337 -2.11 -5.65 18.58
CA GLN A 337 -3.02 -6.74 18.98
C GLN A 337 -2.43 -8.13 18.73
N GLN A 338 -1.18 -8.18 18.26
CA GLN A 338 -0.45 -9.39 17.91
C GLN A 338 0.89 -9.39 18.65
N PRO A 339 1.46 -10.55 18.98
CA PRO A 339 2.77 -10.61 19.63
C PRO A 339 3.86 -10.09 18.69
N PRO A 340 4.95 -9.50 19.22
CA PRO A 340 6.12 -9.16 18.44
C PRO A 340 6.63 -10.32 17.60
N PHE A 341 6.98 -10.05 16.35
CA PHE A 341 7.54 -11.07 15.46
C PHE A 341 8.99 -11.37 15.85
N SER A 342 9.32 -12.64 16.06
CA SER A 342 10.70 -13.13 16.21
C SER A 342 11.07 -14.05 15.05
N ILE A 343 12.15 -13.71 14.34
CA ILE A 343 12.67 -14.52 13.23
C ILE A 343 12.99 -15.93 13.72
N LYS A 344 13.77 -16.07 14.80
CA LYS A 344 14.16 -17.38 15.36
C LYS A 344 12.95 -18.18 15.81
N ALA A 345 12.02 -17.57 16.55
CA ALA A 345 10.85 -18.28 17.07
C ALA A 345 9.94 -18.77 15.93
N PHE A 346 9.70 -17.94 14.92
CA PHE A 346 8.87 -18.29 13.77
C PHE A 346 9.42 -19.52 13.02
N TYR A 347 10.70 -19.51 12.65
CA TYR A 347 11.30 -20.62 11.91
C TYR A 347 11.51 -21.88 12.76
N LYS A 348 11.65 -21.74 14.08
CA LYS A 348 11.63 -22.90 14.99
C LYS A 348 10.26 -23.57 15.02
N LYS A 349 9.17 -22.78 15.03
CA LYS A 349 7.78 -23.27 15.01
C LYS A 349 7.36 -23.80 13.63
N ASN A 350 7.97 -23.29 12.55
CA ASN A 350 7.60 -23.59 11.17
C ASN A 350 8.79 -24.14 10.35
N PRO A 351 9.31 -25.35 10.66
CA PRO A 351 10.45 -25.92 9.95
C PRO A 351 10.18 -26.21 8.47
N GLN A 352 8.92 -26.34 8.07
CA GLN A 352 8.49 -26.52 6.68
C GLN A 352 8.62 -25.24 5.84
N VAL A 353 8.71 -24.06 6.46
CA VAL A 353 8.81 -22.78 5.74
C VAL A 353 10.28 -22.49 5.43
N LYS A 354 10.60 -22.29 4.15
CA LYS A 354 11.95 -21.94 3.71
C LYS A 354 12.45 -20.67 4.40
N LYS A 355 13.60 -20.76 5.07
CA LYS A 355 14.22 -19.63 5.76
C LYS A 355 14.81 -18.60 4.79
N GLY A 356 14.40 -17.34 4.96
CA GLY A 356 14.97 -16.19 4.27
C GLY A 356 16.31 -15.72 4.84
N ARG A 357 16.94 -14.74 4.19
CA ARG A 357 18.15 -14.07 4.69
C ARG A 357 17.76 -12.75 5.35
N TYR A 358 18.12 -12.58 6.63
CA TYR A 358 17.74 -11.43 7.47
C TYR A 358 18.98 -10.64 7.93
N LEU A 359 19.96 -10.48 7.03
CA LEU A 359 21.21 -9.79 7.37
C LEU A 359 20.92 -8.32 7.74
N GLY A 360 21.53 -7.85 8.83
CA GLY A 360 21.35 -6.48 9.32
C GLY A 360 20.05 -6.23 10.11
N MET A 361 19.23 -7.26 10.33
CA MET A 361 17.98 -7.15 11.10
C MET A 361 18.13 -7.70 12.52
N ARG A 362 17.43 -7.10 13.48
CA ARG A 362 17.26 -7.67 14.84
C ARG A 362 16.35 -8.90 14.77
N ASP A 363 16.49 -9.80 15.75
CA ASP A 363 15.65 -11.00 15.81
C ASP A 363 14.17 -10.68 16.07
N VAL A 364 13.92 -9.77 17.03
CA VAL A 364 12.58 -9.37 17.47
C VAL A 364 12.25 -8.00 16.92
N PHE A 365 11.08 -7.88 16.29
CA PHE A 365 10.53 -6.65 15.76
C PHE A 365 9.49 -6.09 16.72
N ASP A 366 9.94 -5.17 17.58
CA ASP A 366 9.12 -4.45 18.56
C ASP A 366 9.59 -2.99 18.66
N TYR A 367 9.54 -2.29 17.52
CA TYR A 367 9.98 -0.91 17.43
C TYR A 367 8.82 0.03 17.78
N ALA A 368 9.09 1.10 18.54
CA ALA A 368 8.11 2.15 18.76
C ALA A 368 7.85 2.95 17.47
N PRO A 369 6.65 3.53 17.27
CA PRO A 369 6.45 4.51 16.23
C PRO A 369 7.32 5.74 16.44
N MET A 370 7.74 6.36 15.34
CA MET A 370 8.59 7.54 15.32
C MET A 370 7.94 8.64 14.50
N LEU A 371 8.06 9.89 14.95
CA LEU A 371 7.79 11.05 14.11
C LEU A 371 9.04 11.34 13.27
N VAL A 372 8.89 11.31 11.95
CA VAL A 372 9.94 11.65 11.00
C VAL A 372 9.58 12.97 10.32
N GLN A 373 10.56 13.87 10.30
CA GLN A 373 10.56 15.07 9.46
C GLN A 373 11.78 14.95 8.53
N PRO A 374 11.61 15.08 7.21
CA PRO A 374 12.73 15.21 6.30
C PRO A 374 13.57 16.41 6.71
N PHE A 375 14.89 16.29 6.61
CA PHE A 375 15.82 17.33 7.03
C PHE A 375 15.38 18.71 6.51
N SER A 376 15.09 19.63 7.43
CA SER A 376 14.90 21.04 7.12
C SER A 376 16.24 21.57 6.62
N ILE A 377 16.46 21.59 5.31
CA ILE A 377 17.57 22.39 4.77
C ILE A 377 17.13 23.84 4.95
N PRO A 378 17.89 24.68 5.69
CA PRO A 378 17.58 26.09 5.78
C PRO A 378 17.43 26.63 4.36
N ARG A 379 16.36 27.36 4.05
CA ARG A 379 16.26 28.12 2.79
C ARG A 379 17.58 28.88 2.64
N GLN A 380 18.45 28.45 1.73
CA GLN A 380 19.58 29.28 1.35
C GLN A 380 18.96 30.57 0.82
N GLN A 381 19.15 31.66 1.56
CA GLN A 381 18.97 32.99 1.02
C GLN A 381 19.78 33.03 -0.28
N GLN A 382 19.11 33.34 -1.38
CA GLN A 382 19.78 33.64 -2.65
C GLN A 382 20.82 34.72 -2.38
N SER A 383 22.08 34.31 -2.28
CA SER A 383 23.22 35.20 -2.29
C SER A 383 24.32 34.53 -3.11
N GLY A 384 24.56 35.13 -4.28
CA GLY A 384 25.84 35.13 -4.98
C GLY A 384 26.46 33.80 -5.40
N GLY A 385 26.32 33.49 -6.70
CA GLY A 385 27.32 32.89 -7.59
C GLY A 385 28.40 31.96 -7.01
N GLY A 386 28.33 30.68 -7.39
CA GLY A 386 29.46 29.75 -7.29
C GLY A 386 29.08 28.38 -7.84
N ALA A 387 29.64 28.01 -8.99
CA ALA A 387 29.44 26.71 -9.62
C ALA A 387 30.08 25.59 -8.75
N GLY A 388 29.24 24.67 -8.28
CA GLY A 388 29.62 23.46 -7.57
C GLY A 388 28.38 22.66 -7.19
N SER A 389 27.89 21.80 -8.09
CA SER A 389 26.67 21.01 -7.84
C SER A 389 27.00 19.74 -7.06
N THR A 390 26.79 19.77 -5.75
CA THR A 390 26.68 18.57 -4.91
C THR A 390 25.24 18.39 -4.48
N ALA A 391 24.57 17.34 -4.99
CA ALA A 391 23.31 16.87 -4.43
C ALA A 391 23.58 16.27 -3.04
N MET A 392 22.86 16.72 -2.00
CA MET A 392 22.92 16.10 -0.67
C MET A 392 21.78 15.10 -0.54
N ALA A 393 22.12 13.85 -0.25
CA ALA A 393 21.16 12.82 0.14
C ALA A 393 21.18 12.68 1.67
N GLY A 394 20.08 13.02 2.33
CA GLY A 394 19.86 12.68 3.73
C GLY A 394 19.24 11.30 3.84
N VAL A 395 19.90 10.38 4.54
CA VAL A 395 19.33 9.07 4.89
C VAL A 395 19.08 9.06 6.39
N ALA A 396 17.81 9.01 6.80
CA ALA A 396 17.46 8.62 8.16
C ALA A 396 17.31 7.10 8.19
N ILE A 397 18.15 6.43 8.98
CA ILE A 397 18.05 4.99 9.24
C ILE A 397 17.19 4.85 10.50
N ALA A 398 15.95 4.39 10.34
CA ALA A 398 15.13 3.97 11.46
C ALA A 398 15.69 2.63 11.98
N GLY A 399 16.27 2.64 13.19
CA GLY A 399 17.01 1.51 13.78
C GLY A 399 16.32 0.83 14.95
#